data_AF-A0A4Q1UQS9-F1
#
_entry.id   AF-A0A4Q1UQS9-F1
#
_cell.length_a   1.000
_cell.length_b   1.000
_cell.length_c   1.000
_cell.angle_alpha   90.00
_cell.angle_beta   90.00
_cell.angle_gamma   90.00
#
_symmetry.space_group_name_H-M   'P 1'
#
loop_
_entity.id
_entity.type
_entity.pdbx_description
1 polymer ?
#
loop_
_entity_poly.entity_id
_entity_poly.type
_entity_poly.pdbx_seq_one_letter_code
_entity_poly.pdbx_strand_id
1 'polypeptide(L)'
;MRISRLSAGVLGAIFALAMADHHSSEGLPIMDGKAKAAESGKSVPSPSVPPARDPSAAVAEEYEAARRKNTAEAYELFIARHGDDPLAEKARADLKRLPR
;
A
#
# COMPACT_ATOMS: atom_id res chain seq x y z
N MET A 1 -21.79 -28.34 25.77
CA MET A 1 -20.62 -27.49 26.12
C MET A 1 -19.37 -28.04 25.45
N ARG A 2 -18.79 -27.31 24.50
CA ARG A 2 -17.44 -27.56 23.96
C ARG A 2 -16.82 -26.19 23.67
N ILE A 3 -16.08 -25.69 24.65
CA ILE A 3 -15.27 -24.48 24.59
C ILE A 3 -13.95 -24.83 23.91
N SER A 4 -13.73 -24.31 22.70
CA SER A 4 -12.49 -24.53 21.95
C SER A 4 -11.63 -23.26 21.96
N ARG A 5 -10.66 -23.32 22.87
CA ARG A 5 -9.24 -22.92 22.76
C ARG A 5 -8.89 -21.42 22.73
N LEU A 6 -8.20 -21.07 23.81
CA LEU A 6 -7.54 -19.83 24.16
C LEU A 6 -6.34 -19.55 23.24
N SER A 7 -6.22 -18.28 22.85
CA SER A 7 -5.03 -17.43 22.78
C SER A 7 -3.64 -18.07 22.85
N ALA A 8 -2.83 -17.81 21.83
CA ALA A 8 -1.36 -17.73 21.95
C ALA A 8 -0.86 -16.66 20.98
N GLY A 9 -0.68 -15.44 21.48
CA GLY A 9 0.16 -14.44 20.82
C GLY A 9 1.64 -14.74 21.05
N VAL A 10 2.46 -13.78 20.59
CA VAL A 10 3.81 -13.41 21.06
C VAL A 10 4.89 -13.48 19.97
N LEU A 11 5.43 -12.26 19.70
CA LEU A 11 6.74 -11.85 19.17
C LEU A 11 7.04 -12.11 17.68
N GLY A 12 7.52 -11.15 16.88
CA GLY A 12 8.13 -9.84 17.16
C GLY A 12 9.67 -9.91 17.08
N ALA A 13 10.26 -9.01 16.28
CA ALA A 13 11.68 -8.88 15.87
C ALA A 13 12.03 -9.76 14.64
N ILE A 14 12.67 -9.28 13.57
CA ILE A 14 13.89 -8.46 13.52
C ILE A 14 13.86 -7.63 12.21
N PHE A 15 13.99 -6.30 12.30
CA PHE A 15 14.39 -5.46 11.17
C PHE A 15 15.64 -4.70 11.61
N ALA A 16 16.81 -5.26 11.28
CA ALA A 16 18.08 -4.60 11.50
C ALA A 16 18.33 -3.61 10.36
N LEU A 17 18.09 -2.35 10.66
CA LEU A 17 18.54 -1.19 9.90
C LEU A 17 20.06 -1.02 10.10
N ALA A 18 20.86 -1.39 9.10
CA ALA A 18 22.20 -0.85 8.89
C ALA A 18 22.06 0.13 7.71
N MET A 19 21.85 1.43 7.92
CA MET A 19 22.83 2.43 8.33
C MET A 19 24.20 2.28 7.65
N ALA A 20 24.34 3.13 6.63
CA ALA A 20 25.54 3.90 6.34
C ALA A 20 26.80 3.13 5.97
N ASP A 21 26.98 2.93 4.67
CA ASP A 21 28.23 3.32 4.03
C ASP A 21 27.91 4.38 2.99
N HIS A 22 27.89 5.62 3.50
CA HIS A 22 28.22 6.78 2.72
C HIS A 22 29.67 6.63 2.22
N HIS A 23 29.94 7.18 1.03
CA HIS A 23 31.26 7.51 0.45
C HIS A 23 32.00 6.38 -0.29
N SER A 24 31.78 6.33 -1.61
CA SER A 24 32.87 6.53 -2.59
C SER A 24 32.28 6.72 -3.97
N SER A 25 31.82 7.95 -4.25
CA SER A 25 31.74 8.44 -5.62
C SER A 25 32.79 9.53 -5.75
N GLU A 26 34.04 9.09 -5.91
CA GLU A 26 35.11 9.96 -6.36
C GLU A 26 34.91 10.21 -7.85
N GLY A 27 34.23 11.30 -8.15
CA GLY A 27 34.16 11.90 -9.47
C GLY A 27 34.03 13.38 -9.29
N LEU A 28 35.16 14.06 -9.04
CA LEU A 28 35.26 15.52 -9.03
C LEU A 28 34.65 16.07 -10.34
N PRO A 29 33.51 16.78 -10.33
CA PRO A 29 33.20 17.62 -11.47
C PRO A 29 34.16 18.80 -11.40
N ILE A 30 35.06 18.85 -12.38
CA ILE A 30 35.88 20.03 -12.68
C ILE A 30 34.91 21.22 -12.77
N MET A 31 35.06 22.12 -11.81
CA MET A 31 34.25 23.33 -11.67
C MET A 31 34.75 24.34 -12.69
N ASP A 32 34.32 24.21 -13.94
CA ASP A 32 34.55 25.19 -14.99
C ASP A 32 33.21 25.80 -15.41
N GLY A 33 33.06 27.10 -15.22
CA GLY A 33 32.02 27.88 -15.89
C GLY A 33 30.83 28.33 -15.04
N LYS A 34 31.02 29.49 -14.40
CA LYS A 34 30.12 30.66 -14.46
C LYS A 34 28.74 30.55 -13.78
N ALA A 35 28.61 31.22 -12.65
CA ALA A 35 27.33 31.58 -12.06
C ALA A 35 26.48 32.41 -13.04
N LYS A 36 25.32 31.86 -13.41
CA LYS A 36 24.18 32.60 -13.97
C LYS A 36 23.06 32.49 -12.96
N ALA A 37 22.90 33.54 -12.15
CA ALA A 37 21.66 33.79 -11.44
C ALA A 37 20.57 34.06 -12.48
N ALA A 38 19.61 33.14 -12.58
CA ALA A 38 18.31 33.38 -13.20
C ALA A 38 17.25 32.96 -12.19
N GLU A 39 16.80 33.95 -11.41
CA GLU A 39 15.54 33.90 -10.70
C GLU A 39 14.41 33.85 -11.74
N SER A 40 13.68 32.73 -11.81
CA SER A 40 12.23 32.77 -11.94
C SER A 40 11.68 31.38 -11.69
N GLY A 41 11.05 31.23 -10.53
CA GLY A 41 10.47 29.97 -10.08
C GLY A 41 9.44 29.42 -11.05
N LYS A 42 9.63 28.14 -11.38
CA LYS A 42 8.59 27.11 -11.49
C LYS A 42 9.35 25.80 -11.44
N SER A 43 9.61 25.29 -10.23
CA SER A 43 9.89 23.86 -10.09
C SER A 43 8.61 23.15 -10.48
N VAL A 44 8.49 22.76 -11.75
CA VAL A 44 7.52 21.76 -12.16
C VAL A 44 7.76 20.55 -11.25
N PRO A 45 6.78 20.12 -10.44
CA PRO A 45 6.93 18.90 -9.66
C PRO A 45 7.25 17.80 -10.66
N SER A 46 8.43 17.19 -10.56
CA SER A 46 8.73 16.00 -11.34
C SER A 46 7.65 14.98 -10.97
N PRO A 47 6.80 14.52 -11.90
CA PRO A 47 5.76 13.55 -11.60
C PRO A 47 6.44 12.17 -11.47
N SER A 48 7.23 12.00 -10.41
CA SER A 48 7.82 10.71 -10.06
C SER A 48 6.80 9.79 -9.40
N VAL A 49 5.63 10.33 -9.01
CA VAL A 49 4.52 9.57 -8.44
C VAL A 49 3.41 9.50 -9.50
N PRO A 50 2.94 8.30 -9.87
CA PRO A 50 1.79 8.17 -10.76
C PRO A 50 0.59 8.92 -10.17
N PRO A 51 -0.29 9.48 -11.02
CA PRO A 51 -1.46 10.22 -10.55
C PRO A 51 -2.29 9.33 -9.60
N ALA A 52 -2.80 9.95 -8.53
CA ALA A 52 -3.71 9.26 -7.62
C ALA A 52 -4.92 8.73 -8.42
N ARG A 53 -5.17 7.42 -8.33
CA ARG A 53 -6.34 6.81 -8.97
C ARG A 53 -7.62 7.32 -8.29
N ASP A 54 -8.71 7.29 -9.04
CA ASP A 54 -10.04 7.53 -8.48
C ASP A 54 -10.29 6.57 -7.29
N PRO A 55 -10.72 7.09 -6.12
CA PRO A 55 -10.84 6.28 -4.92
C PRO A 55 -11.89 5.18 -5.09
N SER A 56 -13.01 5.47 -5.76
CA SER A 56 -14.06 4.48 -6.00
C SER A 56 -13.58 3.39 -6.96
N ALA A 57 -12.78 3.73 -7.97
CA ALA A 57 -12.16 2.74 -8.84
C ALA A 57 -11.18 1.82 -8.08
N ALA A 58 -10.41 2.34 -7.13
CA ALA A 58 -9.52 1.54 -6.30
C ALA A 58 -10.27 0.55 -5.41
N VAL A 59 -11.37 0.98 -4.77
CA VAL A 59 -12.22 0.09 -3.97
C VAL A 59 -12.85 -1.02 -4.82
N ALA A 60 -13.32 -0.69 -6.03
CA ALA A 60 -13.86 -1.67 -6.96
C ALA A 60 -12.82 -2.71 -7.39
N GLU A 61 -11.57 -2.31 -7.63
CA GLU A 61 -10.47 -3.22 -7.96
C GLU A 61 -10.15 -4.16 -6.80
N GLU A 62 -10.11 -3.65 -5.57
CA GLU A 62 -9.91 -4.47 -4.37
C GLU A 62 -11.04 -5.48 -4.16
N TYR A 63 -12.29 -5.08 -4.40
CA TYR A 63 -13.44 -5.99 -4.34
C TYR A 63 -13.31 -7.11 -5.38
N GLU A 64 -12.98 -6.77 -6.62
CA GLU A 64 -12.76 -7.76 -7.68
C GLU A 64 -11.57 -8.67 -7.36
N ALA A 65 -10.51 -8.16 -6.71
CA ALA A 65 -9.42 -8.99 -6.22
C ALA A 65 -9.90 -9.98 -5.14
N ALA A 66 -10.79 -9.57 -4.23
CA ALA A 66 -11.41 -10.47 -3.26
C ALA A 66 -12.28 -11.54 -3.94
N ARG A 67 -13.10 -11.14 -4.93
CA ARG A 67 -13.92 -12.07 -5.72
C ARG A 67 -13.12 -13.08 -6.51
N ARG A 68 -11.99 -12.67 -7.10
CA ARG A 68 -11.10 -13.58 -7.82
C ARG A 68 -10.48 -14.64 -6.90
N LYS A 69 -10.19 -14.27 -5.64
CA LYS A 69 -9.71 -15.21 -4.63
C LYS A 69 -10.82 -16.12 -4.12
N ASN A 70 -12.03 -15.59 -3.96
CA ASN A 70 -13.23 -16.31 -3.55
C ASN A 70 -13.03 -17.13 -2.26
N THR A 71 -12.35 -16.53 -1.26
CA THR A 71 -12.16 -17.12 0.07
C THR A 71 -12.77 -16.23 1.14
N ALA A 72 -13.08 -16.82 2.31
CA ALA A 72 -13.69 -16.08 3.40
C ALA A 72 -12.79 -14.93 3.87
N GLU A 73 -11.49 -15.21 4.00
CA GLU A 73 -10.49 -14.25 4.46
C GLU A 73 -10.37 -13.07 3.50
N ALA A 74 -10.49 -13.30 2.19
CA ALA A 74 -10.40 -12.25 1.19
C ALA A 74 -11.58 -11.28 1.28
N TYR A 75 -12.80 -11.80 1.43
CA TYR A 75 -14.00 -10.97 1.60
C TYR A 75 -14.03 -10.27 2.95
N GLU A 76 -13.65 -10.95 4.04
CA GLU A 76 -13.57 -10.35 5.38
C GLU A 76 -12.56 -9.21 5.43
N LEU A 77 -11.39 -9.38 4.79
CA LEU A 77 -10.39 -8.33 4.72
C LEU A 77 -10.88 -7.11 3.93
N PHE A 78 -11.61 -7.32 2.83
CA PHE A 78 -12.24 -6.24 2.09
C PHE A 78 -13.27 -5.49 2.96
N ILE A 79 -14.15 -6.22 3.65
CA ILE A 79 -15.16 -5.65 4.54
C ILE A 79 -14.51 -4.88 5.71
N ALA A 80 -13.40 -5.36 6.26
CA ALA A 80 -12.69 -4.69 7.34
C ALA A 80 -12.09 -3.34 6.91
N ARG A 81 -11.75 -3.18 5.62
CA ARG A 81 -11.19 -1.93 5.07
C ARG A 81 -12.25 -0.96 4.57
N HIS A 82 -13.27 -1.49 3.89
CA HIS A 82 -14.25 -0.72 3.11
C HIS A 82 -15.68 -0.95 3.62
N GLY A 83 -15.87 -1.18 4.92
CA GLY A 83 -17.13 -1.65 5.51
C GLY A 83 -18.35 -0.74 5.31
N ASP A 84 -18.12 0.55 5.04
CA ASP A 84 -19.14 1.56 4.76
C ASP A 84 -19.41 1.75 3.25
N ASP A 85 -18.61 1.12 2.39
CA ASP A 85 -18.78 1.20 0.94
C ASP A 85 -19.96 0.31 0.47
N PRO A 86 -20.77 0.72 -0.52
CA PRO A 86 -21.85 -0.11 -1.07
C PRO A 86 -21.39 -1.49 -1.58
N LEU A 87 -20.12 -1.66 -1.97
CA LEU A 87 -19.56 -2.95 -2.33
C LEU A 87 -19.36 -3.89 -1.13
N ALA A 88 -19.27 -3.37 0.10
CA ALA A 88 -19.19 -4.22 1.29
C ALA A 88 -20.44 -5.07 1.48
N GLU A 89 -21.63 -4.58 1.11
CA GLU A 89 -22.84 -5.39 1.12
C GLU A 89 -22.77 -6.56 0.14
N LYS A 90 -22.18 -6.32 -1.05
CA LYS A 90 -21.95 -7.39 -2.03
C LYS A 90 -20.92 -8.39 -1.52
N ALA A 91 -19.83 -7.93 -0.90
CA ALA A 91 -18.84 -8.80 -0.26
C ALA A 91 -19.44 -9.66 0.85
N ARG A 92 -20.32 -9.09 1.70
CA ARG A 92 -21.05 -9.84 2.73
C ARG A 92 -21.97 -10.89 2.11
N ALA A 93 -22.62 -10.59 1.00
CA ALA A 93 -23.46 -11.53 0.28
C ALA A 93 -22.63 -12.68 -0.32
N ASP A 94 -21.52 -12.36 -0.99
CA ASP A 94 -20.62 -13.36 -1.58
C ASP A 94 -19.97 -14.25 -0.50
N LEU A 95 -19.54 -13.67 0.63
CA LEU A 95 -19.03 -14.42 1.79
C LEU A 95 -20.04 -15.48 2.29
N LYS A 96 -21.33 -15.13 2.37
CA LYS A 96 -22.40 -16.07 2.78
C LYS A 96 -22.65 -17.19 1.77
N ARG A 97 -22.23 -17.03 0.51
CA ARG A 97 -22.40 -18.02 -0.56
C ARG A 97 -21.24 -19.01 -0.63
N LEU A 98 -20.17 -18.77 0.12
CA LEU A 98 -19.06 -19.71 0.19
C LEU A 98 -19.51 -21.04 0.82
N PRO A 99 -19.03 -22.17 0.29
CA PRO A 99 -19.25 -23.46 0.92
C PRO A 99 -18.58 -23.47 2.31
N ARG A 100 -19.27 -24.03 3.31
CA ARG A 100 -18.79 -24.12 4.70
C ARG A 100 -17.86 -25.30 4.91
#